data_AF-A0A7S0WZW6-F1
#
_entry.id   AF-A0A7S0WZW6-F1
#
_cell.length_a   1.000
_cell.length_b   1.000
_cell.length_c   1.000
_cell.angle_alpha   90.00
_cell.angle_beta   90.00
_cell.angle_gamma   90.00
#
_symmetry.space_group_name_H-M   'P 1'
#
loop_
_entity.id
_entity.type
_entity.pdbx_description
1 polymer ?
#
loop_
_entity_poly.entity_id
_entity_poly.type
_entity_poly.pdbx_seq_one_letter_code
_entity_poly.pdbx_strand_id
1 'polypeptide(L)'
;RSSDQEEPGSDGREGGGGASPRTLLNNKYDMRRECRDVDNFEKVDRISEGTYGVVYRAREKSSGRLVALKRVKMEKERDGFPVTSVREINILLNFHHPNIV
;
A
#
# COMPACT_ATOMS: atom_id res chain seq x y z
N ARG A 1 -11.22 -2.24 -67.46
CA ARG A 1 -10.00 -2.36 -66.64
C ARG A 1 -9.44 -0.94 -66.56
N SER A 2 -9.99 -0.14 -65.65
CA SER A 2 -9.27 0.40 -64.47
C SER A 2 -8.41 1.60 -64.91
N SER A 3 -8.56 2.83 -64.42
CA SER A 3 -9.06 3.27 -63.11
C SER A 3 -9.48 4.73 -63.17
N ASP A 4 -10.52 5.05 -62.42
CA ASP A 4 -11.12 6.38 -62.28
C ASP A 4 -10.24 7.36 -61.47
N GLN A 5 -10.32 8.65 -61.83
CA GLN A 5 -9.92 9.80 -61.01
C GLN A 5 -11.15 10.28 -60.22
N GLU A 6 -10.97 10.69 -58.95
CA GLU A 6 -11.52 11.92 -58.33
C GLU A 6 -11.41 11.89 -56.78
N GLU A 7 -10.82 12.95 -56.22
CA GLU A 7 -11.05 13.53 -54.88
C GLU A 7 -11.59 14.96 -55.17
N PRO A 8 -12.27 15.72 -54.27
CA PRO A 8 -12.40 15.59 -52.81
C PRO A 8 -13.81 15.90 -52.24
N GLY A 9 -14.02 15.77 -50.92
CA GLY A 9 -15.21 16.33 -50.27
C GLY A 9 -15.36 15.99 -48.78
N SER A 10 -15.28 17.02 -47.94
CA SER A 10 -15.42 17.02 -46.48
C SER A 10 -16.79 16.56 -46.00
N ASP A 11 -16.84 15.74 -44.94
CA ASP A 11 -17.98 15.74 -44.03
C ASP A 11 -17.55 15.49 -42.58
N GLY A 12 -17.84 16.47 -41.73
CA GLY A 12 -17.50 16.47 -40.32
C GLY A 12 -18.46 15.61 -39.51
N ARG A 13 -17.91 14.87 -38.55
CA ARG A 13 -18.64 14.49 -37.34
C ARG A 13 -17.75 14.70 -36.11
N GLU A 14 -18.04 15.79 -35.42
CA GLU A 14 -17.77 15.92 -34.00
C GLU A 14 -18.56 14.85 -33.22
N GLY A 15 -17.95 14.33 -32.17
CA GLY A 15 -18.58 13.40 -31.25
C GLY A 15 -17.64 13.04 -30.12
N GLY A 16 -17.49 13.96 -29.16
CA GLY A 16 -16.60 13.82 -28.01
C GLY A 16 -16.84 12.56 -27.18
N GLY A 17 -15.74 11.91 -26.81
CA GLY A 17 -15.68 10.86 -25.81
C GLY A 17 -14.58 11.22 -24.82
N GLY A 18 -14.99 11.63 -23.62
CA GLY A 18 -14.15 12.32 -22.64
C GLY A 18 -12.77 11.72 -22.39
N ALA A 19 -11.78 12.60 -22.26
CA ALA A 19 -10.57 12.29 -21.54
C ALA A 19 -10.97 11.69 -20.18
N SER A 20 -10.73 10.39 -20.00
CA SER A 20 -10.96 9.70 -18.74
C SER A 20 -10.19 10.46 -17.66
N PRO A 21 -10.84 11.01 -16.61
CA PRO A 21 -10.13 11.79 -15.57
C PRO A 21 -9.24 10.94 -14.66
N ARG A 22 -8.82 9.75 -15.07
CA ARG A 22 -8.14 8.79 -14.18
C ARG A 22 -6.65 9.07 -13.96
N THR A 23 -6.10 10.15 -14.50
CA THR A 23 -4.64 10.38 -14.46
C THR A 23 -4.19 11.50 -13.51
N LEU A 24 -4.99 11.92 -12.51
CA LEU A 24 -4.56 12.98 -11.57
C LEU A 24 -4.82 12.71 -10.08
N LEU A 25 -4.92 11.45 -9.64
CA LEU A 25 -5.04 11.17 -8.19
C LEU A 25 -4.03 10.19 -7.59
N ASN A 26 -3.26 9.46 -8.39
CA ASN A 26 -2.68 8.21 -7.89
C ASN A 26 -1.20 8.25 -7.50
N ASN A 27 -0.57 9.43 -7.39
CA ASN A 27 0.88 9.51 -7.17
C ASN A 27 1.34 10.31 -5.93
N LYS A 28 0.44 10.67 -5.02
CA LYS A 28 0.84 11.33 -3.76
C LYS A 28 1.18 10.37 -2.61
N TYR A 29 0.90 9.07 -2.78
CA TYR A 29 1.30 8.02 -1.84
C TYR A 29 1.81 6.83 -2.66
N ASP A 30 3.08 6.88 -3.09
CA ASP A 30 3.77 5.66 -3.51
C ASP A 30 4.00 4.81 -2.25
N MET A 31 2.95 4.08 -1.84
CA MET A 31 2.93 3.22 -0.65
C MET A 31 4.07 2.18 -0.65
N ARG A 32 4.70 1.93 -1.80
CA ARG A 32 5.78 0.95 -1.96
C ARG A 32 7.12 1.43 -1.43
N ARG A 33 7.30 2.76 -1.24
CA ARG A 33 8.56 3.31 -0.71
C ARG A 33 8.63 3.33 0.81
N GLU A 34 7.48 3.30 1.50
CA GLU A 34 7.42 3.46 2.96
C GLU A 34 7.18 2.14 3.72
N CYS A 35 6.65 1.11 3.04
CA CYS A 35 6.50 -0.22 3.64
C CYS A 35 7.72 -1.10 3.36
N ARG A 36 8.55 -1.33 4.38
CA ARG A 36 9.71 -2.22 4.29
C ARG A 36 9.29 -3.69 4.34
N ASP A 37 9.94 -4.53 3.54
CA ASP A 37 9.72 -5.97 3.57
C ASP A 37 10.13 -6.57 4.92
N VAL A 38 9.34 -7.51 5.44
CA VAL A 38 9.64 -8.27 6.66
C VAL A 38 10.89 -9.13 6.51
N ASP A 39 11.24 -9.51 5.28
CA ASP A 39 12.44 -10.28 4.97
C ASP A 39 13.74 -9.51 5.23
N ASN A 40 13.67 -8.19 5.43
CA ASN A 40 14.80 -7.39 5.91
C ASN A 40 15.13 -7.63 7.39
N PHE A 41 14.35 -8.45 8.08
CA PHE A 41 14.48 -8.73 9.50
C PHE A 41 14.65 -10.24 9.75
N GLU A 42 15.57 -10.58 10.63
CA GLU A 42 15.75 -11.92 11.17
C GLU A 42 14.95 -12.05 12.47
N LYS A 43 13.98 -12.97 12.53
CA LYS A 43 13.23 -13.25 13.77
C LYS A 43 14.11 -14.05 14.71
N VAL A 44 14.42 -13.48 15.88
CA VAL A 44 15.28 -14.11 16.89
C VAL A 44 14.46 -15.06 17.76
N ASP A 45 13.36 -14.57 18.31
CA ASP A 45 12.48 -15.32 19.20
C ASP A 45 11.10 -14.67 19.31
N ARG A 46 10.15 -15.46 19.77
CA ARG A 46 8.78 -15.03 20.04
C ARG A 46 8.71 -14.46 21.45
N ILE A 47 8.33 -13.20 21.58
CA ILE A 47 8.25 -12.51 22.88
C ILE A 47 6.86 -12.68 23.51
N SER A 48 5.79 -12.53 22.71
CA SER A 48 4.43 -12.49 23.26
C SER A 48 3.37 -12.89 22.23
N GLU A 49 2.26 -13.42 22.73
CA GLU A 49 1.04 -13.68 21.96
C GLU A 49 -0.15 -13.04 22.68
N GLY A 50 -0.95 -12.30 21.93
CA GLY A 50 -2.19 -11.71 22.42
C GLY A 50 -3.37 -11.95 21.48
N THR A 51 -4.49 -11.33 21.86
CA THR A 51 -5.77 -11.36 21.13
C THR A 51 -5.64 -10.84 19.70
N TYR A 52 -4.80 -9.82 19.50
CA TYR A 52 -4.69 -9.06 18.24
C TYR A 52 -3.47 -9.42 17.39
N GLY A 53 -2.51 -10.16 17.93
CA GLY A 53 -1.26 -10.42 17.22
C GLY A 53 -0.23 -11.21 18.01
N VAL A 54 0.89 -11.47 17.35
CA VAL A 54 2.08 -12.10 17.93
C VAL A 54 3.27 -11.17 17.77
N VAL A 55 4.02 -10.97 18.85
CA VAL A 55 5.20 -10.09 18.88
C VAL A 55 6.46 -10.94 18.89
N TYR A 56 7.38 -10.64 17.97
CA TYR A 56 8.70 -11.25 17.86
C TYR A 56 9.78 -10.23 18.15
N ARG A 57 10.85 -10.67 18.82
CA ARG A 57 12.13 -9.97 18.79
C ARG A 57 12.75 -10.26 17.45
N ALA A 58 13.19 -9.22 16.75
CA ALA A 58 13.85 -9.38 15.47
C ALA A 58 15.09 -8.50 15.39
N ARG A 59 16.01 -8.87 14.51
CA ARG A 59 17.19 -8.10 14.17
C ARG A 59 17.05 -7.59 12.75
N GLU A 60 17.19 -6.29 12.56
CA GLU A 60 17.28 -5.68 11.24
C GLU A 60 18.59 -6.10 10.57
N LYS A 61 18.53 -6.73 9.38
CA LYS A 61 19.70 -7.32 8.73
C LYS A 61 20.73 -6.28 8.30
N SER A 62 20.30 -5.09 7.90
CA SER A 62 21.17 -4.03 7.40
C SER A 62 21.89 -3.26 8.53
N SER A 63 21.19 -2.97 9.62
CA SER A 63 21.72 -2.14 10.72
C SER A 63 22.19 -2.95 11.92
N GLY A 64 21.79 -4.22 12.03
CA GLY A 64 21.98 -5.06 13.21
C GLY A 64 21.11 -4.69 14.41
N ARG A 65 20.23 -3.67 14.28
CA ARG A 65 19.39 -3.16 15.38
C ARG A 65 18.33 -4.17 15.79
N LEU A 66 18.13 -4.34 17.10
CA LEU A 66 17.03 -5.11 17.65
C LEU A 66 15.73 -4.31 17.60
N VAL A 67 14.66 -4.94 17.13
CA VAL A 67 13.32 -4.36 16.95
C VAL A 67 12.24 -5.36 17.40
N ALA A 68 11.04 -4.86 17.63
CA ALA A 68 9.85 -5.68 17.83
C ALA A 68 9.05 -5.77 16.52
N LEU A 69 8.70 -6.98 16.09
CA LEU A 69 7.81 -7.22 14.95
C LEU A 69 6.47 -7.75 15.45
N LYS A 70 5.41 -6.96 15.30
CA LYS A 70 4.03 -7.38 15.60
C LYS A 70 3.35 -7.91 14.34
N ARG A 71 3.09 -9.22 14.30
CA ARG A 71 2.26 -9.86 13.27
C ARG A 71 0.80 -9.75 13.67
N VAL A 72 0.01 -9.02 12.90
CA VAL A 72 -1.45 -8.91 13.07
C VAL A 72 -2.12 -10.25 12.73
N LYS A 73 -3.06 -10.68 13.59
CA LYS A 73 -3.90 -11.87 13.32
C LYS A 73 -5.10 -11.47 12.46
N MET A 74 -5.29 -12.15 11.33
CA MET A 74 -6.39 -11.89 10.40
C MET A 74 -7.62 -12.78 10.65
N GLU A 75 -7.47 -13.83 11.46
CA GLU A 75 -8.45 -14.91 11.63
C GLU A 75 -9.83 -14.47 12.15
N LYS A 76 -9.89 -13.33 12.85
CA LYS A 76 -11.12 -12.85 13.50
C LYS A 76 -12.00 -11.99 12.60
N GLU A 77 -11.49 -11.57 11.44
CA GLU A 77 -12.18 -10.61 10.56
C GLU A 77 -12.53 -11.29 9.24
N ARG A 78 -13.82 -11.26 8.89
CA ARG A 78 -14.31 -11.79 7.62
C ARG A 78 -14.11 -10.81 6.46
N ASP A 79 -14.04 -9.51 6.77
CA ASP A 79 -14.09 -8.43 5.80
C ASP A 79 -12.79 -7.60 5.79
N GLY A 80 -11.66 -8.27 5.53
CA GLY A 80 -10.39 -7.61 5.27
C GLY A 80 -9.56 -7.30 6.51
N PHE A 81 -8.87 -6.15 6.51
CA PHE A 81 -7.90 -5.81 7.56
C PHE A 81 -8.61 -5.32 8.84
N PRO A 82 -8.22 -5.81 10.04
CA PRO A 82 -8.92 -5.44 11.27
C PRO A 82 -8.95 -3.94 11.51
N VAL A 83 -10.15 -3.37 11.70
CA VAL A 83 -10.33 -1.93 11.98
C VAL A 83 -9.58 -1.49 13.23
N THR A 84 -9.45 -2.39 14.20
CA THR A 84 -8.66 -2.20 15.42
C THR A 84 -7.18 -1.99 15.10
N SER A 85 -6.63 -2.70 14.12
CA SER A 85 -5.25 -2.56 13.68
C SER A 85 -5.02 -1.25 12.91
N VAL A 86 -5.98 -0.83 12.08
CA VAL A 86 -5.94 0.50 11.43
C VAL A 86 -5.90 1.61 12.47
N ARG A 87 -6.76 1.53 13.50
CA ARG A 87 -6.80 2.50 14.59
C ARG A 87 -5.48 2.55 15.35
N GLU A 88 -4.88 1.40 15.65
CA GLU A 88 -3.59 1.32 16.32
C GLU A 88 -2.48 1.99 15.49
N ILE A 89 -2.36 1.66 14.20
CA ILE A 89 -1.38 2.26 13.29
C ILE A 89 -1.52 3.79 13.27
N ASN A 90 -2.75 4.29 13.11
CA ASN A 90 -3.00 5.72 13.06
C ASN A 90 -2.64 6.42 14.38
N ILE A 91 -2.90 5.81 15.53
CA ILE A 91 -2.52 6.39 16.83
C ILE A 91 -1.00 6.46 16.93
N LEU A 92 -0.30 5.37 16.63
CA LEU A 92 1.17 5.29 16.72
C LEU A 92 1.86 6.26 15.75
N LEU A 93 1.34 6.42 14.52
CA LEU A 93 1.89 7.36 13.55
C LEU A 93 1.73 8.84 13.95
N ASN A 94 0.72 9.17 14.74
CA ASN A 94 0.42 10.56 15.13
C ASN A 94 0.98 10.93 16.51
N PHE A 95 1.44 9.98 17.32
CA PHE A 95 1.90 10.23 18.68
C PHE A 95 3.43 10.20 18.78
N HIS A 96 4.05 11.35 19.04
CA HIS A 96 5.51 11.48 19.17
C HIS A 96 5.86 11.99 20.57
N HIS A 97 6.17 11.08 21.49
CA HIS A 97 6.53 11.43 22.86
C HIS A 97 7.60 10.46 23.38
N PRO A 98 8.63 10.92 24.12
CA PRO A 98 9.76 10.08 24.54
C PRO A 98 9.37 8.83 25.36
N ASN A 99 8.20 8.85 26.00
CA ASN A 99 7.69 7.74 26.81
C ASN A 99 6.59 6.91 26.13
N ILE A 100 6.30 7.15 24.85
CA ILE A 100 5.28 6.42 24.08
C ILE A 100 5.96 5.82 22.86
N VAL A 101 5.73 4.53 22.69
CA VAL A 101 6.24 3.71 21.58
C VAL A 101 5.40 3.93 20.34
#